data_AF-K2A4I5-F1
#
_entry.id   AF-K2A4I5-F1
#
_cell.length_a   1.000
_cell.length_b   1.000
_cell.length_c   1.000
_cell.angle_alpha   90.00
_cell.angle_beta   90.00
_cell.angle_gamma   90.00
#
_symmetry.space_group_name_H-M   'P 1'
#
loop_
_entity.id
_entity.type
_entity.pdbx_description
1 polymer ?
#
loop_
_entity_poly.entity_id
_entity_poly.type
_entity_poly.pdbx_seq_one_letter_code
_entity_poly.pdbx_strand_id
1 'polypeptide(L)'
;MPEQLPYNLIPTDPDLSQTNTETRESEHLLRLEALSEKLQLKVQWESQVKTLNETGVIDILLDCQDIGVLGVDPHDSTKIKEYPISTYEEILSKITPEQLKVLETKQEQGFTKMLLVPIGAHLETLIDRYKQLLIKKHQEGKLLATDGSSLELKKDDNDSTKFDPVYVWDDIKNADTDGRLIYYPEQFDKDNHQGFVKSELISGKANNHQHQLRLDKLKSTNGWQILFIEDNPDLPAQNQGKTLNERKQLEANQTPIDYLNQLQTDPQYTHEQGLTLESWLIYAITQLQETNQQIDDWRSKGKACWLTGSYLAGKVLRYYWSRDNRRADLYGDFPDFSYGDCGSRPVVMLPQTN
;
A
#
# COMPACT_ATOMS: atom_id res chain seq x y z
N MET A 1 -46.63 -53.46 -42.55
CA MET A 1 -45.18 -53.36 -42.26
C MET A 1 -44.75 -51.97 -42.70
N PRO A 2 -44.34 -51.08 -41.79
CA PRO A 2 -43.92 -49.72 -42.14
C PRO A 2 -42.42 -49.66 -42.44
N GLU A 3 -42.06 -48.82 -43.42
CA GLU A 3 -40.70 -48.50 -43.86
C GLU A 3 -39.88 -47.82 -42.76
N GLN A 4 -38.62 -48.24 -42.60
CA GLN A 4 -37.62 -47.58 -41.77
C GLN A 4 -36.88 -46.52 -42.60
N LEU A 5 -36.95 -45.25 -42.16
CA LEU A 5 -36.10 -44.16 -42.66
C LEU A 5 -34.71 -44.24 -42.01
N PRO A 6 -33.63 -43.87 -42.71
CA PRO A 6 -32.28 -43.85 -42.15
C PRO A 6 -32.08 -42.63 -41.23
N TYR A 7 -31.45 -42.88 -40.08
CA TYR A 7 -30.97 -41.84 -39.17
C TYR A 7 -29.87 -41.00 -39.86
N ASN A 8 -30.12 -39.70 -40.03
CA ASN A 8 -29.07 -38.74 -40.36
C ASN A 8 -28.18 -38.53 -39.12
N LEU A 9 -26.89 -38.86 -39.27
CA LEU A 9 -25.83 -38.43 -38.36
C LEU A 9 -25.68 -36.91 -38.51
N ILE A 10 -26.06 -36.16 -37.47
CA ILE A 10 -25.68 -34.75 -37.32
C ILE A 10 -24.17 -34.75 -37.02
N PRO A 11 -23.32 -34.06 -37.80
CA PRO A 11 -21.93 -33.87 -37.43
C PRO A 11 -21.88 -33.06 -36.13
N THR A 12 -21.31 -33.63 -35.08
CA THR A 12 -20.93 -32.88 -33.88
C THR A 12 -19.85 -31.90 -34.28
N ASP A 13 -20.19 -30.60 -34.26
CA ASP A 13 -19.24 -29.50 -34.46
C ASP A 13 -18.06 -29.66 -33.48
N PRO A 14 -16.80 -29.54 -33.93
CA PRO A 14 -15.67 -29.51 -33.03
C PRO A 14 -15.74 -28.24 -32.18
N ASP A 15 -16.01 -28.46 -30.89
CA ASP A 15 -15.75 -27.62 -29.73
C ASP A 15 -15.30 -26.16 -29.97
N LEU A 16 -16.26 -25.30 -30.33
CA LEU A 16 -16.12 -23.83 -30.36
C LEU A 16 -15.88 -23.21 -28.96
N SER A 17 -16.02 -23.99 -27.89
CA SER A 17 -15.83 -23.50 -26.51
C SER A 17 -14.37 -23.56 -26.08
N GLN A 18 -13.63 -24.59 -26.47
CA GLN A 18 -12.19 -24.73 -26.17
C GLN A 18 -11.35 -23.69 -26.91
N THR A 19 -11.62 -23.46 -28.20
CA THR A 19 -10.89 -22.49 -29.04
C THR A 19 -11.07 -21.04 -28.57
N ASN A 20 -12.24 -20.69 -28.02
CA ASN A 20 -12.49 -19.36 -27.47
C ASN A 20 -11.79 -19.13 -26.11
N THR A 21 -11.63 -20.17 -25.29
CA THR A 21 -10.94 -20.06 -23.99
C THR A 21 -9.44 -19.92 -24.17
N GLU A 22 -8.83 -20.76 -25.03
CA GLU A 22 -7.38 -20.69 -25.32
C GLU A 22 -6.97 -19.33 -25.92
N THR A 23 -7.81 -18.76 -26.78
CA THR A 23 -7.57 -17.44 -27.37
C THR A 23 -7.61 -16.33 -26.31
N ARG A 24 -8.54 -16.41 -25.34
CA ARG A 24 -8.68 -15.42 -24.26
C ARG A 24 -7.57 -15.50 -23.23
N GLU A 25 -7.15 -16.70 -22.85
CA GLU A 25 -6.02 -16.90 -21.95
C GLU A 25 -4.71 -16.40 -22.58
N SER A 26 -4.52 -16.67 -23.86
CA SER A 26 -3.37 -16.14 -24.62
C SER A 26 -3.36 -14.61 -24.70
N GLU A 27 -4.52 -13.99 -24.99
CA GLU A 27 -4.64 -12.52 -25.01
C GLU A 27 -4.35 -11.88 -23.64
N HIS A 28 -4.87 -12.48 -22.57
CA HIS A 28 -4.63 -12.02 -21.20
C HIS A 28 -3.14 -12.02 -20.86
N LEU A 29 -2.44 -13.13 -21.13
CA LEU A 29 -1.01 -13.26 -20.84
C LEU A 29 -0.17 -12.26 -21.63
N LEU A 30 -0.48 -12.06 -22.92
CA LEU A 30 0.22 -11.08 -23.77
C LEU A 30 0.06 -9.65 -23.26
N ARG A 31 -1.15 -9.28 -22.82
CA ARG A 31 -1.41 -7.94 -22.26
C ARG A 31 -0.74 -7.75 -20.91
N LEU A 32 -0.77 -8.78 -20.06
CA LEU A 32 -0.10 -8.74 -18.76
C LEU A 32 1.41 -8.60 -18.92
N GLU A 33 2.01 -9.34 -19.85
CA GLU A 33 3.45 -9.23 -20.19
C GLU A 33 3.78 -7.82 -20.68
N ALA A 34 3.02 -7.28 -21.65
CA ALA A 34 3.23 -5.94 -22.18
C ALA A 34 3.11 -4.84 -21.10
N LEU A 35 2.11 -4.94 -20.21
CA LEU A 35 1.98 -4.00 -19.10
C LEU A 35 3.13 -4.15 -18.10
N SER A 36 3.53 -5.39 -17.80
CA SER A 36 4.63 -5.69 -16.87
C SER A 36 5.96 -5.13 -17.36
N GLU A 37 6.24 -5.24 -18.66
CA GLU A 37 7.40 -4.63 -19.30
C GLU A 37 7.33 -3.09 -19.28
N LYS A 38 6.17 -2.53 -19.64
CA LYS A 38 5.94 -1.07 -19.64
C LYS A 38 6.16 -0.45 -18.26
N LEU A 39 5.71 -1.13 -17.21
CA LEU A 39 5.89 -0.72 -15.81
C LEU A 39 7.22 -1.19 -15.21
N GLN A 40 7.99 -2.03 -15.91
CA GLN A 40 9.21 -2.66 -15.38
C GLN A 40 8.96 -3.39 -14.04
N LEU A 41 7.84 -4.10 -13.90
CA LEU A 41 7.40 -4.66 -12.62
C LEU A 41 8.43 -5.61 -11.99
N LYS A 42 9.12 -6.43 -12.80
CA LYS A 42 10.18 -7.30 -12.32
C LYS A 42 11.33 -6.52 -11.69
N VAL A 43 11.78 -5.45 -12.35
CA VAL A 43 12.85 -4.58 -11.85
C VAL A 43 12.41 -3.90 -10.56
N GLN A 44 11.16 -3.43 -10.49
CA GLN A 44 10.61 -2.84 -9.26
C GLN A 44 10.53 -3.85 -8.11
N TRP A 45 10.12 -5.10 -8.39
CA TRP A 45 10.10 -6.18 -7.40
C TRP A 45 11.50 -6.48 -6.88
N GLU A 46 12.46 -6.69 -7.77
CA GLU A 46 13.86 -7.01 -7.42
C GLU A 46 14.51 -5.87 -6.62
N SER A 47 14.29 -4.61 -7.03
CA SER A 47 14.79 -3.43 -6.30
C SER A 47 14.20 -3.35 -4.89
N GLN A 48 12.89 -3.57 -4.76
CA GLN A 48 12.24 -3.53 -3.45
C GLN A 48 12.69 -4.68 -2.56
N VAL A 49 12.75 -5.91 -3.05
CA VAL A 49 13.27 -7.05 -2.25
C VAL A 49 14.68 -6.77 -1.75
N LYS A 50 15.55 -6.27 -2.63
CA LYS A 50 16.91 -5.87 -2.25
C LYS A 50 16.90 -4.78 -1.17
N THR A 51 16.10 -3.73 -1.36
CA THR A 51 15.98 -2.63 -0.40
C THR A 51 15.41 -3.07 0.94
N LEU A 52 14.34 -3.86 0.96
CA LEU A 52 13.73 -4.39 2.19
C LEU A 52 14.71 -5.29 2.95
N ASN A 53 15.52 -6.08 2.23
CA ASN A 53 16.57 -6.91 2.83
C ASN A 53 17.72 -6.06 3.40
N GLU A 54 18.24 -5.08 2.64
CA GLU A 54 19.32 -4.19 3.09
C GLU A 54 18.94 -3.30 4.28
N THR A 55 17.65 -3.04 4.45
CA THR A 55 17.09 -2.25 5.56
C THR A 55 16.62 -3.13 6.72
N GLY A 56 16.71 -4.47 6.59
CA GLY A 56 16.29 -5.43 7.60
C GLY A 56 14.78 -5.51 7.82
N VAL A 57 13.96 -4.99 6.89
CA VAL A 57 12.50 -5.17 6.91
C VAL A 57 12.16 -6.64 6.68
N ILE A 58 12.84 -7.28 5.73
CA ILE A 58 12.77 -8.73 5.53
C ILE A 58 14.07 -9.41 5.96
N ASP A 59 13.96 -10.67 6.37
CA ASP A 59 15.09 -11.53 6.75
C ASP A 59 14.79 -12.98 6.35
N ILE A 60 15.76 -13.88 6.52
CA ILE A 60 15.59 -15.32 6.37
C ILE A 60 14.68 -15.83 7.50
N LEU A 61 13.54 -16.38 7.12
CA LEU A 61 12.57 -17.05 7.96
C LEU A 61 13.01 -18.49 8.19
N LEU A 62 13.10 -18.89 9.45
CA LEU A 62 13.76 -20.13 9.83
C LEU A 62 12.87 -21.35 9.62
N ASP A 63 11.55 -21.21 9.82
CA ASP A 63 10.62 -22.34 9.70
C ASP A 63 10.30 -22.63 8.23
N CYS A 64 10.03 -21.60 7.42
CA CYS A 64 9.73 -21.77 5.99
C CYS A 64 10.96 -21.75 5.07
N GLN A 65 12.15 -21.40 5.59
CA GLN A 65 13.42 -21.32 4.84
C GLN A 65 13.37 -20.38 3.61
N ASP A 66 12.66 -19.27 3.75
CA ASP A 66 12.48 -18.26 2.70
C ASP A 66 12.71 -16.86 3.26
N ILE A 67 12.73 -15.83 2.42
CA ILE A 67 12.79 -14.44 2.87
C ILE A 67 11.40 -13.87 3.12
N GLY A 68 11.25 -13.07 4.18
CA GLY A 68 9.98 -12.42 4.46
C GLY A 68 9.97 -11.70 5.79
N VAL A 69 8.80 -11.54 6.39
CA VAL A 69 8.65 -10.85 7.68
C VAL A 69 8.19 -11.79 8.79
N LEU A 70 8.67 -11.50 10.00
CA LEU A 70 8.05 -11.96 11.24
C LEU A 70 6.94 -10.98 11.61
N GLY A 71 5.75 -11.51 11.83
CA GLY A 71 4.56 -10.71 12.03
C GLY A 71 3.60 -11.24 13.08
N VAL A 72 2.48 -10.55 13.22
CA VAL A 72 1.42 -10.88 14.18
C VAL A 72 0.70 -12.13 13.72
N ASP A 73 0.47 -13.13 14.59
CA ASP A 73 -0.47 -14.21 14.27
C ASP A 73 -1.92 -13.68 14.31
N PRO A 74 -2.73 -13.89 13.25
CA PRO A 74 -4.08 -13.32 13.18
C PRO A 74 -5.06 -13.95 14.17
N HIS A 75 -4.70 -15.07 14.80
CA HIS A 75 -5.52 -15.78 15.78
C HIS A 75 -5.03 -15.61 17.22
N ASP A 76 -3.79 -15.15 17.42
CA ASP A 76 -3.18 -14.94 18.73
C ASP A 76 -2.11 -13.85 18.65
N SER A 77 -2.46 -12.61 18.99
CA SER A 77 -1.55 -11.46 18.88
C SER A 77 -0.31 -11.53 19.79
N THR A 78 -0.22 -12.53 20.69
CA THR A 78 0.97 -12.80 21.48
C THR A 78 1.98 -13.72 20.78
N LYS A 79 1.59 -14.32 19.66
CA LYS A 79 2.43 -15.20 18.86
C LYS A 79 2.97 -14.49 17.62
N ILE A 80 4.16 -14.91 17.23
CA ILE A 80 4.81 -14.51 15.99
C ILE A 80 4.51 -15.55 14.94
N LYS A 81 4.22 -15.10 13.72
CA LYS A 81 4.03 -15.92 12.54
C LYS A 81 4.97 -15.47 11.41
N GLU A 82 5.49 -16.42 10.65
CA GLU A 82 6.28 -16.19 9.46
C GLU A 82 5.41 -15.87 8.25
N TYR A 83 5.78 -14.84 7.50
CA TYR A 83 5.09 -14.38 6.29
C TYR A 83 6.09 -14.23 5.14
N PRO A 84 6.39 -15.33 4.40
CA PRO A 84 7.27 -15.25 3.24
C PRO A 84 6.73 -14.30 2.18
N ILE A 85 7.63 -13.55 1.55
CA ILE A 85 7.27 -12.64 0.47
C ILE A 85 6.91 -13.45 -0.78
N SER A 86 5.87 -13.04 -1.50
CA SER A 86 5.54 -13.68 -2.78
C SER A 86 6.60 -13.38 -3.84
N THR A 87 6.94 -14.40 -4.63
CA THR A 87 7.77 -14.25 -5.83
C THR A 87 7.09 -13.37 -6.86
N TYR A 88 7.88 -12.83 -7.78
CA TYR A 88 7.35 -12.03 -8.90
C TYR A 88 6.34 -12.83 -9.73
N GLU A 89 6.65 -14.08 -10.04
CA GLU A 89 5.80 -14.99 -10.82
C GLU A 89 4.49 -15.33 -10.09
N GLU A 90 4.52 -15.49 -8.76
CA GLU A 90 3.31 -15.69 -7.95
C GLU A 90 2.40 -14.44 -7.95
N ILE A 91 2.98 -13.24 -7.88
CA ILE A 91 2.21 -11.99 -7.96
C ILE A 91 1.53 -11.89 -9.33
N LEU A 92 2.27 -12.12 -10.42
CA LEU A 92 1.70 -12.04 -11.77
C LEU A 92 0.60 -13.08 -12.03
N SER A 93 0.81 -14.32 -11.59
CA SER A 93 -0.16 -15.40 -11.81
C SER A 93 -1.52 -15.17 -11.12
N LYS A 94 -1.58 -14.26 -10.14
CA LYS A 94 -2.80 -13.88 -9.43
C LYS A 94 -3.54 -12.70 -10.06
N ILE A 95 -2.95 -12.02 -11.05
CA ILE A 95 -3.61 -10.90 -11.71
C ILE A 95 -4.69 -11.46 -12.65
N THR A 96 -5.96 -11.15 -12.35
CA THR A 96 -7.10 -11.56 -13.20
C THR A 96 -7.27 -10.61 -14.39
N PRO A 97 -8.01 -11.02 -15.45
CA PRO A 97 -8.32 -10.13 -16.58
C PRO A 97 -9.00 -8.81 -16.18
N GLU A 98 -9.86 -8.83 -15.16
CA GLU A 98 -10.53 -7.63 -14.65
C GLU A 98 -9.54 -6.71 -13.94
N GLN A 99 -8.62 -7.27 -13.15
CA GLN A 99 -7.58 -6.52 -12.46
C GLN A 99 -6.57 -5.92 -13.45
N LEU A 100 -6.19 -6.68 -14.48
CA LEU A 100 -5.33 -6.19 -15.55
C LEU A 100 -5.92 -4.94 -16.20
N LYS A 101 -7.23 -4.93 -16.50
CA LYS A 101 -7.92 -3.76 -17.05
C LYS A 101 -7.88 -2.55 -16.11
N VAL A 102 -8.04 -2.79 -14.80
CA VAL A 102 -7.89 -1.72 -13.78
C VAL A 102 -6.47 -1.17 -13.79
N LEU A 103 -5.45 -2.04 -13.78
CA LEU A 103 -4.06 -1.62 -13.80
C LEU A 103 -3.68 -0.85 -15.06
N GLU A 104 -4.10 -1.30 -16.25
CA GLU A 104 -3.86 -0.57 -17.50
C GLU A 104 -4.42 0.86 -17.42
N THR A 105 -5.65 1.00 -16.93
CA THR A 105 -6.30 2.31 -16.75
C THR A 105 -5.55 3.16 -15.73
N LYS A 106 -5.22 2.58 -14.57
CA LYS A 106 -4.57 3.30 -13.46
C LYS A 106 -3.12 3.65 -13.76
N GLN A 107 -2.42 2.83 -14.54
CA GLN A 107 -1.10 3.14 -15.05
C GLN A 107 -1.12 4.43 -15.89
N GLU A 108 -2.11 4.60 -16.77
CA GLU A 108 -2.27 5.84 -17.56
C GLU A 108 -2.65 7.05 -16.69
N GLN A 109 -3.30 6.80 -15.55
CA GLN A 109 -3.62 7.81 -14.53
C GLN A 109 -2.45 8.11 -13.57
N GLY A 110 -1.28 7.51 -13.77
CA GLY A 110 -0.03 7.81 -13.05
C GLY A 110 0.39 6.78 -12.00
N PHE A 111 -0.42 5.74 -11.73
CA PHE A 111 -0.09 4.68 -10.78
C PHE A 111 0.94 3.72 -11.36
N THR A 112 2.21 4.07 -11.21
CA THR A 112 3.33 3.44 -11.91
C THR A 112 4.34 2.77 -10.98
N LYS A 113 4.29 3.08 -9.68
CA LYS A 113 5.20 2.53 -8.68
C LYS A 113 4.51 1.46 -7.86
N MET A 114 5.03 0.25 -7.91
CA MET A 114 4.60 -0.87 -7.09
C MET A 114 5.15 -0.73 -5.68
N LEU A 115 4.41 -1.19 -4.66
CA LEU A 115 4.89 -1.35 -3.29
C LEU A 115 4.60 -2.76 -2.79
N LEU A 116 5.61 -3.41 -2.20
CA LEU A 116 5.50 -4.69 -1.49
C LEU A 116 5.31 -4.39 0.00
N VAL A 117 4.06 -4.39 0.47
CA VAL A 117 3.71 -3.95 1.83
C VAL A 117 3.48 -5.15 2.76
N PRO A 118 4.32 -5.36 3.79
CA PRO A 118 4.17 -6.46 4.74
C PRO A 118 3.14 -6.10 5.81
N ILE A 119 1.85 -6.12 5.46
CA ILE A 119 0.75 -5.83 6.41
C ILE A 119 0.74 -6.79 7.62
N GLY A 120 1.33 -7.97 7.47
CA GLY A 120 1.53 -8.95 8.54
C GLY A 120 2.56 -8.53 9.58
N ALA A 121 3.53 -7.68 9.21
CA ALA A 121 4.59 -7.25 10.12
C ALA A 121 4.03 -6.45 11.30
N HIS A 122 4.73 -6.53 12.42
CA HIS A 122 4.49 -5.63 13.55
C HIS A 122 4.83 -4.19 13.14
N LEU A 123 3.95 -3.27 13.46
CA LEU A 123 4.13 -1.86 13.15
C LEU A 123 5.39 -1.27 13.81
N GLU A 124 5.66 -1.65 15.06
CA GLU A 124 6.88 -1.21 15.79
C GLU A 124 8.15 -1.62 15.03
N THR A 125 8.19 -2.82 14.44
CA THR A 125 9.33 -3.28 13.64
C THR A 125 9.58 -2.37 12.44
N LEU A 126 8.52 -2.01 11.70
CA LEU A 126 8.65 -1.14 10.51
C LEU A 126 9.10 0.28 10.89
N ILE A 127 8.57 0.82 11.99
CA ILE A 127 8.98 2.11 12.55
C ILE A 127 10.47 2.07 12.94
N ASP A 128 10.92 1.01 13.60
CA ASP A 128 12.31 0.84 14.02
C ASP A 128 13.26 0.73 12.82
N ARG A 129 12.88 0.00 11.76
CA ARG A 129 13.68 -0.07 10.52
C ARG A 129 13.81 1.29 9.85
N TYR A 130 12.72 2.04 9.78
CA TYR A 130 12.74 3.38 9.23
C TYR A 130 13.62 4.33 10.07
N LYS A 131 13.51 4.29 11.40
CA LYS A 131 14.35 5.02 12.35
C LYS A 131 15.84 4.71 12.15
N GLN A 132 16.20 3.44 12.04
CA GLN A 132 17.58 3.01 11.80
C GLN A 132 18.09 3.54 10.45
N LEU A 133 17.25 3.50 9.41
CA LEU A 133 17.61 4.00 8.09
C LEU A 133 17.85 5.52 8.09
N LEU A 134 16.99 6.30 8.75
CA LEU A 134 17.18 7.76 8.91
C LEU A 134 18.53 8.09 9.56
N ILE A 135 18.86 7.41 10.67
CA ILE A 135 20.14 7.59 11.38
C ILE A 135 21.31 7.25 10.45
N LYS A 136 21.25 6.10 9.77
CA LYS A 136 22.29 5.65 8.86
C LYS A 136 22.52 6.68 7.74
N LYS A 137 21.47 7.11 7.06
CA LYS A 137 21.56 8.07 5.94
C LYS A 137 22.08 9.43 6.41
N HIS A 138 21.68 9.89 7.60
CA HIS A 138 22.23 11.12 8.18
C HIS A 138 23.73 11.01 8.47
N GLN A 139 24.17 9.92 9.08
CA GLN A 139 25.60 9.66 9.35
C GLN A 139 26.44 9.57 8.07
N GLU A 140 25.86 9.06 6.98
CA GLU A 140 26.49 9.01 5.65
C GLU A 140 26.49 10.37 4.92
N GLY A 141 25.84 11.41 5.47
CA GLY A 141 25.65 12.69 4.78
C GLY A 141 24.68 12.60 3.58
N LYS A 142 23.82 11.58 3.57
CA LYS A 142 22.88 11.24 2.50
C LYS A 142 21.41 11.31 2.95
N LEU A 143 21.09 12.02 4.02
CA LEU A 143 19.69 12.31 4.32
C LEU A 143 19.32 13.62 3.62
N LEU A 144 18.58 13.51 2.51
CA LEU A 144 18.24 14.64 1.65
C LEU A 144 16.74 14.87 1.60
N ALA A 145 16.34 16.12 1.37
CA ALA A 145 14.99 16.46 0.94
C ALA A 145 14.82 16.17 -0.57
N THR A 146 13.59 16.22 -1.04
CA THR A 146 13.22 16.04 -2.45
C THR A 146 13.85 17.08 -3.38
N ASP A 147 14.15 18.28 -2.86
CA ASP A 147 14.89 19.32 -3.58
C ASP A 147 16.42 19.14 -3.56
N GLY A 148 16.91 18.07 -2.93
CA GLY A 148 18.33 17.75 -2.79
C GLY A 148 19.05 18.44 -1.64
N SER A 149 18.37 19.32 -0.88
CA SER A 149 18.96 19.93 0.31
C SER A 149 19.19 18.90 1.42
N SER A 150 20.29 19.01 2.15
CA SER A 150 20.56 18.12 3.28
C SER A 150 19.55 18.36 4.41
N LEU A 151 19.03 17.28 4.95
CA LEU A 151 18.18 17.28 6.14
C LEU A 151 19.02 16.89 7.34
N GLU A 152 18.90 17.70 8.39
CA GLU A 152 19.55 17.43 9.66
C GLU A 152 18.61 16.66 10.58
N LEU A 153 19.17 15.72 11.34
CA LEU A 153 18.52 15.20 12.54
C LEU A 153 18.79 16.13 13.71
N LYS A 154 17.79 16.32 14.59
CA LYS A 154 18.02 17.06 15.83
C LYS A 154 19.11 16.34 16.64
N LYS A 155 20.21 17.02 16.93
CA LYS A 155 21.20 16.56 17.89
C LYS A 155 20.66 16.95 19.27
N ASP A 156 20.56 16.00 20.19
CA ASP A 156 20.25 16.38 21.57
C ASP A 156 21.51 16.95 22.22
N ASP A 157 21.40 18.15 22.79
CA ASP A 157 22.56 18.91 23.27
C ASP A 157 23.19 18.30 24.54
N ASN A 158 22.64 17.24 25.15
CA ASN A 158 23.20 16.60 26.35
C ASN A 158 22.81 15.13 26.62
N ASP A 159 22.05 14.44 25.75
CA ASP A 159 21.68 13.04 25.99
C ASP A 159 21.30 12.32 24.68
N SER A 160 22.26 11.62 24.08
CA SER A 160 22.04 10.85 22.84
C SER A 160 21.07 9.68 23.00
N THR A 161 20.58 9.39 24.21
CA THR A 161 19.56 8.35 24.46
C THR A 161 18.12 8.86 24.38
N LYS A 162 17.92 10.18 24.26
CA LYS A 162 16.58 10.82 24.25
C LYS A 162 16.10 11.32 22.90
N PHE A 163 16.99 11.47 21.92
CA PHE A 163 16.57 11.87 20.59
C PHE A 163 15.93 10.70 19.83
N ASP A 164 14.68 10.90 19.43
CA ASP A 164 13.98 9.99 18.53
C ASP A 164 13.84 10.62 17.13
N PRO A 165 14.50 10.06 16.09
CA PRO A 165 14.33 10.52 14.71
C PRO A 165 12.93 10.23 14.15
N VAL A 166 12.12 9.45 14.86
CA VAL A 166 10.71 9.22 14.54
C VAL A 166 9.88 9.43 15.80
N TYR A 167 9.15 10.54 15.87
CA TYR A 167 8.14 10.71 16.91
C TYR A 167 6.91 9.89 16.58
N VAL A 168 6.49 9.04 17.51
CA VAL A 168 5.30 8.19 17.39
C VAL A 168 4.30 8.63 18.45
N TRP A 169 3.07 8.93 18.06
CA TRP A 169 1.98 9.17 18.99
C TRP A 169 1.71 7.91 19.84
N ASP A 170 1.66 8.08 21.16
CA ASP A 170 1.54 6.97 22.14
C ASP A 170 0.40 5.99 21.82
N ASP A 171 -0.73 6.46 21.28
CA ASP A 171 -1.87 5.60 20.96
C ASP A 171 -1.56 4.56 19.88
N ILE A 172 -0.54 4.78 19.04
CA ILE A 172 -0.13 3.86 17.97
C ILE A 172 0.55 2.62 18.53
N LYS A 173 1.12 2.72 19.72
CA LYS A 173 1.79 1.60 20.37
C LYS A 173 0.84 0.41 20.50
N ASN A 174 1.25 -0.75 19.97
CA ASN A 174 0.48 -1.99 19.90
C ASN A 174 -0.90 -1.91 19.20
N ALA A 175 -1.26 -0.78 18.57
CA ALA A 175 -2.60 -0.55 18.02
C ALA A 175 -2.94 -1.53 16.89
N ASP A 176 -1.92 -2.06 16.21
CA ASP A 176 -2.06 -3.06 15.16
C ASP A 176 -2.30 -4.48 15.69
N THR A 177 -2.02 -4.74 16.97
CA THR A 177 -2.16 -6.06 17.61
C THR A 177 -3.39 -6.17 18.53
N ASP A 178 -3.88 -5.05 19.07
CA ASP A 178 -5.02 -5.02 19.99
C ASP A 178 -6.36 -4.63 19.31
N GLY A 179 -6.34 -4.45 17.99
CA GLY A 179 -7.52 -4.17 17.17
C GLY A 179 -7.99 -2.71 17.21
N ARG A 180 -7.25 -1.78 17.83
CA ARG A 180 -7.61 -0.36 17.83
C ARG A 180 -7.30 0.34 16.51
N LEU A 181 -6.30 -0.11 15.76
CA LEU A 181 -5.98 0.42 14.43
C LEU A 181 -6.90 -0.19 13.38
N ILE A 182 -7.70 0.68 12.77
CA ILE A 182 -8.67 0.35 11.74
C ILE A 182 -8.09 0.65 10.36
N TYR A 183 -8.28 -0.29 9.44
CA TYR A 183 -7.80 -0.25 8.07
C TYR A 183 -8.96 -0.07 7.10
N TYR A 184 -8.73 0.77 6.09
CA TYR A 184 -9.66 1.06 5.00
C TYR A 184 -11.07 1.41 5.51
N PRO A 185 -11.22 2.38 6.44
CA PRO A 185 -12.54 2.76 6.95
C PRO A 185 -13.44 3.25 5.82
N GLU A 186 -14.73 2.98 5.94
CA GLU A 186 -15.75 3.53 5.04
C GLU A 186 -16.19 4.93 5.48
N GLN A 187 -16.03 5.23 6.77
CA GLN A 187 -16.23 6.56 7.34
C GLN A 187 -15.36 6.71 8.58
N PHE A 188 -14.99 7.94 8.93
CA PHE A 188 -14.27 8.23 10.17
C PHE A 188 -15.23 8.41 11.33
N ASP A 189 -15.92 7.33 11.68
CA ASP A 189 -16.83 7.24 12.81
C ASP A 189 -16.24 6.29 13.86
N LYS A 190 -16.22 6.72 15.12
CA LYS A 190 -15.62 5.93 16.21
C LYS A 190 -16.28 4.56 16.40
N ASP A 191 -17.60 4.48 16.24
CA ASP A 191 -18.39 3.30 16.55
C ASP A 191 -18.87 2.58 15.28
N ASN A 192 -18.85 3.27 14.12
CA ASN A 192 -19.40 2.78 12.87
C ASN A 192 -18.44 2.95 11.69
N HIS A 193 -17.13 2.85 11.89
CA HIS A 193 -16.13 3.06 10.82
C HIS A 193 -16.26 2.11 9.63
N GLN A 194 -16.85 0.92 9.81
CA GLN A 194 -16.96 -0.15 8.81
C GLN A 194 -15.63 -0.65 8.20
N GLY A 195 -14.49 -0.12 8.67
CA GLY A 195 -13.14 -0.62 8.43
C GLY A 195 -12.84 -1.99 9.02
N PHE A 196 -11.64 -2.50 8.75
CA PHE A 196 -11.15 -3.81 9.18
C PHE A 196 -10.08 -3.67 10.26
N VAL A 197 -9.94 -4.67 11.13
CA VAL A 197 -8.73 -4.80 11.97
C VAL A 197 -7.66 -5.63 11.24
N LYS A 198 -6.40 -5.54 11.68
CA LYS A 198 -5.26 -6.24 11.05
C LYS A 198 -5.50 -7.77 10.94
N SER A 199 -6.04 -8.40 11.97
CA SER A 199 -6.32 -9.85 11.96
C SER A 199 -7.33 -10.27 10.89
N GLU A 200 -8.30 -9.42 10.54
CA GLU A 200 -9.25 -9.69 9.45
C GLU A 200 -8.54 -9.60 8.09
N LEU A 201 -7.71 -8.57 7.87
CA LEU A 201 -6.92 -8.40 6.64
C LEU A 201 -5.95 -9.56 6.37
N ILE A 202 -5.34 -10.10 7.42
CA ILE A 202 -4.37 -11.20 7.34
C ILE A 202 -5.08 -12.56 7.22
N SER A 203 -6.10 -12.81 8.04
CA SER A 203 -6.83 -14.09 8.00
C SER A 203 -7.74 -14.23 6.79
N GLY A 204 -8.14 -13.11 6.18
CA GLY A 204 -9.11 -13.06 5.11
C GLY A 204 -10.51 -13.47 5.55
N LYS A 205 -10.83 -13.34 6.86
CA LYS A 205 -12.12 -13.72 7.42
C LYS A 205 -12.78 -12.54 8.11
N ALA A 206 -14.00 -12.23 7.68
CA ALA A 206 -14.87 -11.22 8.24
C ALA A 206 -16.02 -11.85 9.05
N ASN A 207 -16.67 -11.05 9.89
CA ASN A 207 -17.77 -11.48 10.75
C ASN A 207 -19.13 -11.68 10.03
N ASN A 208 -19.29 -11.19 8.80
CA ASN A 208 -20.51 -11.33 8.02
C ASN A 208 -20.25 -11.26 6.51
N HIS A 209 -21.24 -11.67 5.69
CA HIS A 209 -21.10 -11.80 4.24
C HIS A 209 -20.81 -10.47 3.52
N GLN A 210 -21.48 -9.37 3.89
CA GLN A 210 -21.25 -8.06 3.24
C GLN A 210 -19.83 -7.55 3.54
N HIS A 211 -19.41 -7.69 4.80
CA HIS A 211 -18.06 -7.33 5.22
C HIS A 211 -17.00 -8.22 4.55
N GLN A 212 -17.30 -9.52 4.35
CA GLN A 212 -16.44 -10.45 3.61
C GLN A 212 -16.27 -10.04 2.15
N LEU A 213 -17.35 -9.68 1.43
CA LEU A 213 -17.26 -9.24 0.03
C LEU A 213 -16.38 -8.00 -0.14
N ARG A 214 -16.34 -7.13 0.86
CA ARG A 214 -15.45 -5.97 0.88
C ARG A 214 -14.01 -6.38 1.19
N LEU A 215 -13.83 -7.26 2.18
CA LEU A 215 -12.51 -7.81 2.54
C LEU A 215 -11.84 -8.54 1.37
N ASP A 216 -12.60 -9.29 0.57
CA ASP A 216 -12.10 -10.03 -0.58
C ASP A 216 -11.46 -9.11 -1.65
N LYS A 217 -11.88 -7.83 -1.69
CA LYS A 217 -11.27 -6.81 -2.57
C LYS A 217 -9.98 -6.23 -1.99
N LEU A 218 -9.74 -6.40 -0.69
CA LEU A 218 -8.60 -5.82 0.06
C LEU A 218 -7.60 -6.87 0.55
N LYS A 219 -7.89 -8.13 0.25
CA LYS A 219 -7.26 -9.26 0.91
C LYS A 219 -5.76 -9.29 0.62
N SER A 220 -4.98 -9.39 1.70
CA SER A 220 -3.55 -9.65 1.62
C SER A 220 -3.29 -11.11 1.26
N THR A 221 -2.28 -11.38 0.44
CA THR A 221 -1.73 -12.74 0.31
C THR A 221 -0.68 -12.89 1.38
N ASN A 222 -0.86 -13.87 2.26
CA ASN A 222 0.19 -14.29 3.17
C ASN A 222 0.80 -13.13 3.99
N GLY A 223 -0.01 -12.20 4.47
CA GLY A 223 0.49 -11.03 5.21
C GLY A 223 1.16 -9.95 4.35
N TRP A 224 1.00 -10.00 3.02
CA TRP A 224 1.51 -9.01 2.07
C TRP A 224 0.38 -8.39 1.23
N GLN A 225 0.47 -7.07 1.03
CA GLN A 225 -0.34 -6.32 0.07
C GLN A 225 0.57 -5.82 -1.05
N ILE A 226 0.10 -5.95 -2.29
CA ILE A 226 0.76 -5.39 -3.47
C ILE A 226 -0.03 -4.17 -3.89
N LEU A 227 0.59 -3.00 -3.79
CA LEU A 227 -0.06 -1.72 -4.08
C LEU A 227 0.61 -1.05 -5.26
N PHE A 228 -0.14 -0.23 -5.97
CA PHE A 228 0.36 0.74 -6.93
C PHE A 228 0.08 2.14 -6.42
N ILE A 229 1.09 3.01 -6.51
CA ILE A 229 1.02 4.42 -6.15
C ILE A 229 1.55 5.27 -7.29
N GLU A 230 1.24 6.56 -7.23
CA GLU A 230 1.94 7.56 -8.03
C GLU A 230 3.34 7.80 -7.44
N ASP A 231 4.38 7.84 -8.27
CA ASP A 231 5.76 8.13 -7.82
C ASP A 231 5.97 9.63 -7.60
N ASN A 232 5.29 10.16 -6.59
CA ASN A 232 5.35 11.57 -6.22
C ASN A 232 5.86 11.68 -4.78
N PRO A 233 7.18 11.77 -4.51
CA PRO A 233 7.72 11.92 -3.15
C PRO A 233 7.14 13.11 -2.37
N ASP A 234 6.75 14.17 -3.07
CA ASP A 234 6.01 15.31 -2.54
C ASP A 234 4.57 15.31 -3.07
N LEU A 235 3.60 15.45 -2.17
CA LEU A 235 2.20 15.60 -2.55
C LEU A 235 1.94 16.96 -3.23
N PRO A 236 1.08 17.01 -4.27
CA PRO A 236 0.73 18.26 -4.93
C PRO A 236 0.11 19.28 -3.96
N ALA A 237 0.59 20.52 -3.99
CA ALA A 237 -0.08 21.61 -3.30
C ALA A 237 -1.43 21.96 -3.96
N GLN A 238 -2.24 22.76 -3.29
CA GLN A 238 -3.51 23.24 -3.85
C GLN A 238 -3.30 23.89 -5.23
N ASN A 239 -4.10 23.49 -6.21
CA ASN A 239 -4.01 23.91 -7.61
C ASN A 239 -2.71 23.52 -8.35
N GLN A 240 -1.92 22.58 -7.82
CA GLN A 240 -0.69 22.08 -8.46
C GLN A 240 -0.81 20.61 -8.89
N GLY A 241 -1.96 19.97 -8.68
CA GLY A 241 -2.24 18.61 -9.12
C GLY A 241 -2.36 18.56 -10.64
N LYS A 242 -1.75 17.54 -11.23
CA LYS A 242 -1.86 17.28 -12.68
C LYS A 242 -3.12 16.49 -12.98
N THR A 243 -3.65 16.66 -14.19
CA THR A 243 -4.65 15.74 -14.74
C THR A 243 -3.94 14.72 -15.63
N LEU A 244 -4.06 13.44 -15.29
CA LEU A 244 -3.48 12.31 -16.00
C LEU A 244 -4.61 11.37 -16.41
N ASN A 245 -4.81 11.18 -17.72
CA ASN A 245 -5.89 10.38 -18.28
C ASN A 245 -7.25 10.65 -17.62
N GLU A 246 -7.70 11.91 -17.71
CA GLU A 246 -8.96 12.43 -17.16
C GLU A 246 -9.08 12.44 -15.63
N ARG A 247 -8.12 11.85 -14.91
CA ARG A 247 -8.09 11.82 -13.44
C ARG A 247 -7.16 12.91 -12.91
N LYS A 248 -7.69 13.80 -12.07
CA LYS A 248 -6.92 14.84 -11.38
C LYS A 248 -6.20 14.24 -10.17
N GLN A 249 -4.95 14.62 -9.95
CA GLN A 249 -4.23 14.28 -8.72
C GLN A 249 -4.90 14.88 -7.49
N LEU A 250 -4.93 14.12 -6.40
CA LEU A 250 -5.33 14.66 -5.10
C LEU A 250 -4.34 15.75 -4.68
N GLU A 251 -4.88 16.92 -4.38
CA GLU A 251 -4.13 18.10 -3.95
C GLU A 251 -4.32 18.32 -2.46
N ALA A 252 -3.31 18.90 -1.81
CA ALA A 252 -3.36 19.35 -0.42
C ALA A 252 -4.45 20.41 -0.18
N ASN A 253 -4.67 20.71 1.11
CA ASN A 253 -5.65 21.68 1.63
C ASN A 253 -7.11 21.17 1.69
N GLN A 254 -7.28 19.91 2.09
CA GLN A 254 -8.60 19.32 2.38
C GLN A 254 -8.56 18.52 3.69
N THR A 255 -9.73 18.23 4.26
CA THR A 255 -9.84 17.39 5.45
C THR A 255 -9.69 15.91 5.09
N PRO A 256 -9.31 15.04 6.04
CA PRO A 256 -9.40 13.59 5.85
C PRO A 256 -10.77 13.14 5.33
N ILE A 257 -11.87 13.67 5.89
CA ILE A 257 -13.24 13.36 5.45
C ILE A 257 -13.42 13.67 3.96
N ASP A 258 -12.96 14.83 3.50
CA ASP A 258 -13.08 15.23 2.10
C ASP A 258 -12.34 14.27 1.16
N TYR A 259 -11.12 13.88 1.52
CA TYR A 259 -10.35 12.91 0.73
C TYR A 259 -11.03 11.54 0.69
N LEU A 260 -11.53 11.03 1.83
CA LEU A 260 -12.21 9.75 1.88
C LEU A 260 -13.49 9.79 1.02
N ASN A 261 -14.28 10.86 1.13
CA ASN A 261 -15.49 11.04 0.33
C ASN A 261 -15.17 11.11 -1.16
N GLN A 262 -14.12 11.83 -1.57
CA GLN A 262 -13.69 11.89 -2.97
C GLN A 262 -13.35 10.50 -3.51
N LEU A 263 -12.51 9.74 -2.79
CA LEU A 263 -12.10 8.39 -3.19
C LEU A 263 -13.30 7.43 -3.35
N GLN A 264 -14.37 7.63 -2.58
CA GLN A 264 -15.55 6.77 -2.60
C GLN A 264 -16.61 7.18 -3.62
N THR A 265 -16.75 8.48 -3.90
CA THR A 265 -17.92 9.01 -4.61
C THR A 265 -17.60 9.58 -5.99
N ASP A 266 -16.37 10.02 -6.22
CA ASP A 266 -15.99 10.59 -7.51
C ASP A 266 -15.54 9.47 -8.47
N PRO A 267 -16.21 9.31 -9.64
CA PRO A 267 -15.90 8.25 -10.59
C PRO A 267 -14.44 8.19 -11.05
N GLN A 268 -13.73 9.33 -11.08
CA GLN A 268 -12.33 9.35 -11.52
C GLN A 268 -11.40 8.55 -10.59
N TYR A 269 -11.77 8.42 -9.31
CA TYR A 269 -11.00 7.69 -8.29
C TYR A 269 -11.49 6.26 -8.08
N THR A 270 -12.33 5.73 -8.96
CA THR A 270 -12.79 4.33 -8.87
C THR A 270 -11.59 3.38 -8.76
N HIS A 271 -11.64 2.42 -7.83
CA HIS A 271 -10.56 1.49 -7.46
C HIS A 271 -9.39 2.08 -6.66
N GLU A 272 -9.43 3.36 -6.30
CA GLU A 272 -8.45 3.99 -5.40
C GLU A 272 -8.90 3.92 -3.94
N GLN A 273 -7.95 3.83 -3.03
CA GLN A 273 -8.16 3.84 -1.59
C GLN A 273 -7.11 4.68 -0.88
N GLY A 274 -7.33 5.01 0.39
CA GLY A 274 -6.34 5.72 1.19
C GLY A 274 -5.12 4.86 1.51
N LEU A 275 -3.95 5.50 1.57
CA LEU A 275 -2.71 4.89 2.04
C LEU A 275 -2.82 4.50 3.53
N THR A 276 -2.32 3.31 3.88
CA THR A 276 -2.20 2.86 5.29
C THR A 276 -0.85 3.23 5.89
N LEU A 277 -0.72 3.08 7.21
CA LEU A 277 0.53 3.35 7.92
C LEU A 277 1.72 2.48 7.46
N GLU A 278 1.53 1.17 7.31
CA GLU A 278 2.56 0.26 6.80
C GLU A 278 2.96 0.65 5.37
N SER A 279 1.98 1.00 4.53
CA SER A 279 2.23 1.40 3.15
C SER A 279 3.06 2.68 3.07
N TRP A 280 2.78 3.66 3.93
CA TRP A 280 3.59 4.87 4.03
C TRP A 280 5.02 4.57 4.48
N LEU A 281 5.19 3.75 5.52
CA LEU A 281 6.52 3.37 6.03
C LEU A 281 7.35 2.66 4.98
N ILE A 282 6.77 1.71 4.24
CA ILE A 282 7.45 1.04 3.14
C ILE A 282 7.81 2.01 2.03
N TYR A 283 6.92 2.94 1.65
CA TYR A 283 7.25 3.94 0.65
C TYR A 283 8.40 4.85 1.10
N ALA A 284 8.38 5.30 2.36
CA ALA A 284 9.43 6.12 2.93
C ALA A 284 10.78 5.39 3.00
N ILE A 285 10.79 4.13 3.46
CA ILE A 285 11.98 3.28 3.52
C ILE A 285 12.57 3.07 2.12
N THR A 286 11.73 2.68 1.17
CA THR A 286 12.18 2.40 -0.21
C THR A 286 12.72 3.65 -0.88
N GLN A 287 11.97 4.77 -0.82
CA GLN A 287 12.41 6.04 -1.38
C GLN A 287 13.74 6.50 -0.77
N LEU A 288 13.86 6.47 0.56
CA LEU A 288 15.05 6.93 1.26
C LEU A 288 16.27 6.04 0.96
N GLN A 289 16.08 4.73 0.90
CA GLN A 289 17.19 3.82 0.61
C GLN A 289 17.68 3.98 -0.84
N GLU A 290 16.76 4.06 -1.80
CA GLU A 290 17.06 4.10 -3.24
C GLU A 290 17.57 5.47 -3.71
N THR A 291 16.99 6.55 -3.18
CA THR A 291 17.24 7.90 -3.69
C THR A 291 17.95 8.83 -2.71
N ASN A 292 18.11 8.41 -1.46
CA ASN A 292 18.58 9.25 -0.36
C ASN A 292 17.61 10.38 0.02
N GLN A 293 16.40 10.40 -0.57
CA GLN A 293 15.41 11.45 -0.34
C GLN A 293 14.33 11.02 0.64
N GLN A 294 14.03 11.92 1.56
CA GLN A 294 12.92 11.84 2.48
C GLN A 294 11.63 12.31 1.79
N ILE A 295 10.55 11.51 1.89
CA ILE A 295 9.22 11.90 1.40
C ILE A 295 8.49 12.82 2.38
N ASP A 296 7.51 13.55 1.88
CA ASP A 296 6.58 14.36 2.66
C ASP A 296 7.31 15.37 3.59
N ASP A 297 8.29 16.08 3.03
CA ASP A 297 9.15 17.09 3.68
C ASP A 297 8.37 18.38 3.99
N TRP A 298 7.63 18.36 5.10
CA TRP A 298 6.73 19.41 5.53
C TRP A 298 7.47 20.68 5.94
N ARG A 299 6.88 21.84 5.59
CA ARG A 299 7.47 23.21 5.58
C ARG A 299 8.54 23.47 4.51
N SER A 300 8.67 22.60 3.52
CA SER A 300 9.33 22.88 2.25
C SER A 300 8.34 22.73 1.09
N LYS A 301 8.72 22.07 0.00
CA LYS A 301 7.82 21.70 -1.10
C LYS A 301 6.88 20.55 -0.72
N GLY A 302 7.30 19.68 0.20
CA GLY A 302 6.50 18.58 0.71
C GLY A 302 5.28 19.03 1.52
N LYS A 303 4.36 18.08 1.70
CA LYS A 303 3.12 18.22 2.48
C LYS A 303 3.01 17.00 3.37
N ALA A 304 2.34 17.14 4.50
CA ALA A 304 2.05 15.96 5.30
C ALA A 304 0.99 15.11 4.61
N CYS A 305 1.12 13.78 4.75
CA CYS A 305 0.18 12.83 4.17
C CYS A 305 -0.83 12.39 5.23
N TRP A 306 -2.11 12.69 5.01
CA TRP A 306 -3.19 11.98 5.67
C TRP A 306 -3.20 10.55 5.19
N LEU A 307 -3.21 9.62 6.14
CA LEU A 307 -3.29 8.19 5.89
C LEU A 307 -4.75 7.79 5.97
N THR A 308 -5.54 8.16 4.97
CA THR A 308 -7.01 7.93 4.97
C THR A 308 -7.39 6.45 4.94
N GLY A 309 -6.43 5.55 4.69
CA GLY A 309 -6.57 4.11 4.87
C GLY A 309 -6.40 3.65 6.32
N SER A 310 -6.11 4.54 7.27
CA SER A 310 -5.86 4.21 8.68
C SER A 310 -6.62 5.14 9.63
N TYR A 311 -7.30 4.57 10.61
CA TYR A 311 -8.09 5.30 11.61
C TYR A 311 -7.88 4.70 13.01
N LEU A 312 -7.66 5.56 14.00
CA LEU A 312 -7.31 5.15 15.36
C LEU A 312 -7.88 6.14 16.38
N ALA A 313 -8.62 5.63 17.37
CA ALA A 313 -9.09 6.40 18.52
C ALA A 313 -9.82 7.72 18.17
N GLY A 314 -10.63 7.73 17.12
CA GLY A 314 -11.34 8.94 16.69
C GLY A 314 -10.55 9.86 15.76
N LYS A 315 -9.36 9.45 15.33
CA LYS A 315 -8.42 10.28 14.59
C LYS A 315 -7.89 9.59 13.34
N VAL A 316 -7.60 10.39 12.31
CA VAL A 316 -6.91 9.95 11.10
C VAL A 316 -5.42 10.16 11.29
N LEU A 317 -4.64 9.13 10.95
CA LEU A 317 -3.19 9.20 11.08
C LEU A 317 -2.61 10.12 10.01
N ARG A 318 -1.51 10.78 10.36
CA ARG A 318 -0.75 11.67 9.49
C ARG A 318 0.73 11.43 9.66
N TYR A 319 1.45 11.47 8.54
CA TYR A 319 2.89 11.32 8.53
C TYR A 319 3.55 12.44 7.74
N TYR A 320 4.68 12.94 8.23
CA TYR A 320 5.57 13.86 7.52
C TYR A 320 6.97 13.87 8.12
N TRP A 321 7.93 14.40 7.35
CA TRP A 321 9.17 14.89 7.93
C TRP A 321 8.99 16.34 8.40
N SER A 322 9.25 16.60 9.69
CA SER A 322 9.17 17.92 10.29
C SER A 322 10.53 18.60 10.23
N ARG A 323 10.66 19.65 9.40
CA ARG A 323 11.90 20.46 9.36
C ARG A 323 12.18 21.20 10.66
N ASP A 324 11.15 21.61 11.40
CA ASP A 324 11.36 22.30 12.68
C ASP A 324 11.88 21.34 13.74
N ASN A 325 11.25 20.17 13.84
CA ASN A 325 11.60 19.16 14.84
C ASN A 325 12.80 18.32 14.39
N ARG A 326 13.17 18.39 13.11
CA ARG A 326 14.28 17.64 12.48
C ARG A 326 14.17 16.14 12.71
N ARG A 327 12.97 15.62 12.45
CA ARG A 327 12.58 14.22 12.64
C ARG A 327 11.33 13.92 11.82
N ALA A 328 11.05 12.64 11.62
CA ALA A 328 9.76 12.17 11.15
C ALA A 328 8.72 12.26 12.30
N ASP A 329 7.51 12.74 11.99
CA ASP A 329 6.41 12.81 12.94
C ASP A 329 5.24 11.94 12.45
N LEU A 330 4.86 10.97 13.27
CA LEU A 330 3.70 10.10 13.11
C LEU A 330 2.67 10.44 14.20
N TYR A 331 1.57 11.07 13.80
CA TYR A 331 0.57 11.60 14.72
C TYR A 331 -0.86 11.34 14.22
N GLY A 332 -1.87 11.61 15.06
CA GLY A 332 -3.28 11.52 14.67
C GLY A 332 -4.02 12.81 15.00
N ASP A 333 -4.87 13.27 14.08
CA ASP A 333 -5.73 14.44 14.23
C ASP A 333 -7.18 14.12 13.89
N PHE A 334 -8.10 15.01 14.25
CA PHE A 334 -9.52 14.81 14.02
C PHE A 334 -9.85 14.77 12.51
N PRO A 335 -10.84 13.97 12.08
CA PRO A 335 -11.15 13.80 10.66
C PRO A 335 -11.68 15.07 9.95
N ASP A 336 -12.22 16.01 10.71
CA ASP A 336 -12.71 17.33 10.25
C ASP A 336 -11.62 18.42 10.33
N PHE A 337 -10.43 18.08 10.84
CA PHE A 337 -9.33 19.01 10.94
C PHE A 337 -8.73 19.27 9.56
N SER A 338 -8.72 20.55 9.15
CA SER A 338 -8.04 21.00 7.94
C SER A 338 -6.74 21.70 8.30
N TYR A 339 -5.67 21.32 7.61
CA TYR A 339 -4.39 22.00 7.65
C TYR A 339 -3.91 22.21 6.21
N GLY A 340 -3.63 23.45 5.82
CA GLY A 340 -3.38 23.82 4.42
C GLY A 340 -2.20 23.08 3.78
N ASP A 341 -1.28 22.56 4.59
CA ASP A 341 -0.11 21.81 4.17
C ASP A 341 -0.28 20.29 4.30
N CYS A 342 -1.51 19.77 4.21
CA CYS A 342 -1.78 18.33 4.26
C CYS A 342 -2.54 17.84 3.01
N GLY A 343 -2.01 16.78 2.40
CA GLY A 343 -2.57 16.05 1.26
C GLY A 343 -2.96 14.61 1.63
N SER A 344 -3.39 13.82 0.65
CA SER A 344 -3.55 12.38 0.79
C SER A 344 -2.99 11.68 -0.44
N ARG A 345 -2.39 10.51 -0.25
CA ARG A 345 -1.91 9.66 -1.34
C ARG A 345 -2.90 8.51 -1.54
N PRO A 346 -3.48 8.37 -2.74
CA PRO A 346 -4.27 7.20 -3.06
C PRO A 346 -3.38 6.02 -3.41
N VAL A 347 -3.93 4.83 -3.25
CA VAL A 347 -3.34 3.57 -3.69
C VAL A 347 -4.34 2.78 -4.51
N VAL A 348 -3.83 2.00 -5.46
CA VAL A 348 -4.60 0.96 -6.15
C VAL A 348 -4.04 -0.38 -5.69
N MET A 349 -4.87 -1.18 -5.04
CA MET A 349 -4.46 -2.49 -4.56
C MET A 349 -4.62 -3.52 -5.69
N LEU A 350 -3.71 -4.48 -5.75
CA LEU A 350 -3.97 -5.77 -6.41
C LEU A 350 -4.64 -6.69 -5.41
N PRO A 351 -5.96 -6.94 -5.51
CA PRO A 351 -6.59 -7.98 -4.70
C PRO A 351 -5.91 -9.31 -5.03
N GLN A 352 -5.39 -10.00 -4.03
CA GLN A 352 -4.78 -11.29 -4.27
C GLN A 352 -5.83 -12.37 -4.05
N THR A 353 -6.24 -13.06 -5.12
CA THR A 353 -7.13 -14.22 -5.00
C THR A 353 -6.36 -15.44 -4.48
N ASN A 354 -7.06 -16.29 -3.72
CA ASN A 354 -6.51 -17.56 -3.23
C ASN A 354 -6.52 -18.65 -4.29
#